data_AF-C0H6P2-F1
#
_entry.id   AF-C0H6P2-F1
#
_cell.length_a   1.000
_cell.length_b   1.000
_cell.length_c   1.000
_cell.angle_alpha   90.00
_cell.angle_beta   90.00
_cell.angle_gamma   90.00
#
_symmetry.space_group_name_H-M   'P 1'
#
loop_
_entity.id
_entity.type
_entity.pdbx_description
1 polymer ?
#
loop_
_entity_poly.entity_id
_entity_poly.type
_entity_poly.pdbx_seq_one_letter_code
_entity_poly.pdbx_strand_id
1 'polypeptide(L)' 'MTDDYDASDGSSRTEEGGIQNLGTNDAALDVHGAVRWYNSKGQLYEMIYKAGKRGYRTIIKKVS' A
#
# COMPACT_ATOMS: atom_id res chain seq x y z
N MET A 1 -5.03 2.27 11.63
CA MET A 1 -4.48 3.61 11.34
C MET A 1 -4.47 3.74 9.83
N THR A 2 -4.96 4.86 9.30
CA THR A 2 -5.05 5.09 7.85
C THR A 2 -4.32 6.39 7.53
N ASP A 3 -3.33 6.33 6.65
CA ASP A 3 -2.59 7.47 6.12
C ASP A 3 -2.91 7.61 4.63
N ASP A 4 -3.28 8.82 4.19
CA ASP A 4 -3.56 9.15 2.79
C ASP A 4 -2.91 10.50 2.44
N TYR A 5 -2.28 10.59 1.26
CA TYR A 5 -1.81 11.85 0.73
C TYR A 5 -1.80 11.90 -0.80
N ASP A 6 -2.17 13.07 -1.33
CA ASP A 6 -2.05 13.45 -2.74
C ASP A 6 -0.96 14.51 -2.91
N ALA A 7 -0.03 14.26 -3.83
CA ALA A 7 1.01 15.21 -4.19
C ALA A 7 0.62 16.03 -5.42
N SER A 8 1.20 17.23 -5.55
CA SER A 8 0.91 18.16 -6.65
C SER A 8 1.30 17.63 -8.04
N ASP A 9 2.08 16.54 -8.10
CA ASP A 9 2.43 15.82 -9.33
C ASP A 9 1.40 14.74 -9.73
N GLY A 10 0.28 14.65 -9.00
CA GLY A 10 -0.77 13.65 -9.20
C GLY A 10 -0.42 12.26 -8.69
N SER A 11 0.69 12.10 -7.97
CA SER A 11 0.96 10.87 -7.22
C SER A 11 0.15 10.83 -5.93
N SER A 12 -0.25 9.63 -5.51
CA SER A 12 -1.00 9.43 -4.27
C SER A 12 -0.54 8.20 -3.52
N ARG A 13 -0.68 8.19 -2.20
CA ARG A 13 -0.39 7.02 -1.37
C ARG A 13 -1.43 6.84 -0.30
N THR A 14 -1.84 5.59 -0.13
CA THR A 14 -2.65 5.11 0.97
C THR A 14 -1.89 4.04 1.75
N GLU A 15 -2.02 4.06 3.06
CA GLU A 15 -1.54 3.02 3.96
C GLU A 15 -2.58 2.76 5.05
N GLU A 16 -2.88 1.48 5.28
CA GLU A 16 -3.74 1.04 6.36
C GLU A 16 -3.01 -0.03 7.19
N GLY A 17 -2.84 0.25 8.49
CA GLY A 17 -2.24 -0.66 9.45
C GLY A 17 -3.25 -1.16 10.48
N GLY A 18 -3.20 -2.46 10.76
CA GLY A 18 -4.05 -3.12 11.77
C GLY A 18 -3.38 -4.33 12.42
N ILE A 19 -3.76 -4.63 13.68
CA ILE A 19 -3.32 -5.84 14.37
C ILE A 19 -4.35 -6.94 14.10
N GLN A 20 -3.92 -8.02 13.45
CA GLN A 20 -4.71 -9.22 13.25
C GLN A 20 -4.56 -10.16 14.44
N ASN A 21 -5.64 -10.90 14.76
CA ASN A 21 -5.68 -11.88 15.85
C ASN A 21 -5.26 -11.31 17.22
N LEU A 22 -5.62 -10.06 17.51
CA LEU A 22 -5.31 -9.40 18.78
C LEU A 22 -5.83 -10.25 19.96
N GLY A 23 -4.97 -10.50 20.96
CA GLY A 23 -5.30 -11.30 22.13
C GLY A 23 -5.01 -12.80 22.01
N THR A 24 -4.40 -13.26 20.90
CA THR A 24 -3.90 -14.62 20.76
C THR A 24 -2.37 -14.63 20.57
N ASN A 25 -1.74 -15.81 20.69
CA ASN A 25 -0.32 -15.99 20.37
C ASN A 25 -0.02 -15.78 18.86
N ASP A 26 -1.05 -15.66 18.02
CA ASP A 26 -0.94 -15.42 16.58
C ASP A 26 -1.14 -13.95 16.20
N ALA A 27 -1.16 -13.06 17.19
CA ALA A 27 -1.25 -11.62 16.96
C ALA A 27 -0.13 -11.14 16.02
N ALA A 28 -0.50 -10.47 14.94
CA ALA A 28 0.44 -9.96 13.95
C ALA A 28 0.04 -8.59 13.45
N LEU A 29 1.03 -7.72 13.19
CA LEU A 29 0.79 -6.48 12.48
C LEU A 29 0.66 -6.79 10.99
N ASP A 30 -0.47 -6.41 10.40
CA ASP A 30 -0.68 -6.37 8.96
C ASP A 30 -0.78 -4.91 8.50
N VAL A 31 -0.06 -4.60 7.43
CA VAL A 31 -0.09 -3.30 6.75
C VAL A 31 -0.39 -3.55 5.29
N HIS A 32 -1.37 -2.86 4.73
CA HIS A 32 -1.63 -2.84 3.30
C HIS A 32 -1.76 -1.42 2.81
N GLY A 33 -1.37 -1.18 1.56
CA GLY A 33 -1.46 0.15 1.00
C GLY A 33 -1.35 0.15 -0.52
N ALA A 34 -1.57 1.32 -1.09
CA ALA A 34 -1.41 1.55 -2.51
C ALA A 34 -0.60 2.82 -2.75
N VAL A 35 0.23 2.79 -3.80
CA VAL A 35 0.96 3.96 -4.30
C VAL A 35 0.61 4.14 -5.76
N ARG A 36 0.23 5.35 -6.15
CA ARG A 36 0.00 5.74 -7.54
C ARG A 36 1.01 6.80 -7.96
N TRP A 37 1.53 6.69 -9.16
CA TRP A 37 2.45 7.68 -9.72
C TRP A 37 2.42 7.70 -11.24
N TYR A 38 2.71 8.86 -11.81
CA TYR A 38 2.96 8.99 -13.24
C TYR A 38 4.45 8.73 -13.54
N ASN A 39 4.73 8.00 -14.61
CA ASN A 39 6.10 7.89 -15.11
C ASN A 39 6.48 9.11 -15.98
N SER A 40 7.72 9.16 -16.44
CA SER A 40 8.22 10.24 -17.32
C SER A 40 7.51 10.35 -18.68
N LYS A 41 6.68 9.36 -19.04
CA LYS A 41 5.85 9.35 -20.27
C LYS A 41 4.39 9.70 -19.99
N GLY A 42 4.05 10.13 -18.78
CA GLY A 42 2.68 10.45 -18.36
C GLY A 42 1.77 9.22 -18.17
N GLN A 43 2.35 8.02 -18.06
CA GLN A 43 1.58 6.79 -17.83
C GLN A 43 1.37 6.58 -16.34
N LEU A 44 0.14 6.23 -15.94
CA LEU A 44 -0.20 6.04 -14.54
C LEU A 44 0.07 4.59 -14.12
N TYR A 45 0.81 4.43 -13.03
CA TYR A 45 1.09 3.16 -12.39
C TYR A 45 0.45 3.13 -11.01
N GLU A 46 0.05 1.92 -10.60
CA GLU A 46 -0.39 1.62 -9.24
C GLU A 46 0.41 0.42 -8.70
N MET A 47 0.95 0.58 -7.51
CA MET A 47 1.58 -0.46 -6.72
C MET A 47 0.70 -0.75 -5.51
N ILE A 48 0.24 -1.98 -5.37
CA ILE A 48 -0.44 -2.46 -4.16
C ILE A 48 0.58 -3.27 -3.38
N TYR A 49 0.70 -3.03 -2.08
CA TYR A 49 1.59 -3.79 -1.21
C TYR A 49 0.87 -4.29 0.03
N LYS A 50 1.36 -5.42 0.54
CA LYS A 50 0.92 -6.02 1.80
C LYS A 50 2.13 -6.54 2.56
N ALA A 51 2.27 -6.11 3.81
CA ALA A 51 3.24 -6.60 4.77
C ALA A 51 2.47 -7.24 5.93
N GLY A 52 2.92 -8.41 6.39
CA GLY A 52 2.34 -9.05 7.56
C GLY A 52 3.09 -10.31 7.93
N LYS A 53 2.46 -11.21 8.68
CA LYS A 53 3.07 -12.46 9.16
C LYS A 53 3.71 -13.32 8.06
N ARG A 54 3.22 -13.21 6.82
CA ARG A 54 3.70 -13.97 5.65
C ARG A 54 4.75 -13.23 4.81
N GLY A 55 5.33 -12.16 5.35
CA GLY A 55 6.31 -11.31 4.68
C GLY A 55 5.69 -10.20 3.84
N TYR A 56 6.55 -9.49 3.10
CA TYR A 56 6.18 -8.40 2.21
C TYR A 56 5.87 -8.92 0.80
N ARG A 57 4.78 -8.45 0.20
CA ARG A 57 4.38 -8.75 -1.18
C ARG A 57 3.88 -7.49 -1.85
N THR A 58 4.16 -7.36 -3.15
CA THR A 58 3.71 -6.22 -3.94
C THR A 58 3.32 -6.64 -5.35
N ILE A 59 2.37 -5.90 -5.93
CA ILE A 59 1.92 -6.03 -7.31
C ILE A 59 1.94 -4.64 -7.92
N ILE A 60 2.64 -4.48 -9.04
CA ILE A 60 2.66 -3.26 -9.82
C ILE A 60 1.87 -3.50 -11.11
N LYS A 61 0.95 -2.58 -11.42
CA LYS A 61 0.20 -2.60 -12.68
C LYS A 61 0.18 -1.20 -13.31
N LYS A 62 0.15 -1.17 -14.63
CA LYS A 62 -0.17 0.03 -15.39
C LYS A 62 -1.69 0.23 -15.35
N VAL A 63 -2.15 1.42 -15.00
CA VAL A 63 -3.57 1.78 -14.89
C VAL A 63 -4.07 2.45 -16.16
N SER A 64 -3.24 3.28 -16.80
CA SER A 64 -3.54 4.03 -18.03
C SER A 64 -2.29 4.25 -18.87
#